data_AF-A0A161WQ47-F1
#
_entry.id   AF-A0A161WQ47-F1
#
_cell.length_a   1.000
_cell.length_b   1.000
_cell.length_c   1.000
_cell.angle_alpha   90.00
_cell.angle_beta   90.00
_cell.angle_gamma   90.00
#
_symmetry.space_group_name_H-M   'P 1'
#
loop_
_entity.id
_entity.type
_entity.pdbx_description
1 polymer ?
#
loop_
_entity_poly.entity_id
_entity_poly.type
_entity_poly.pdbx_seq_one_letter_code
_entity_poly.pdbx_strand_id
1 'polypeptide(L)'
;MKISVIYSNSTMADFKKRQKDKFNENIELVAKHINSNTELKKKVAFVGGSLLYMNDIVNAADPMGKIDAAGNTILGIVRNIGYWCCIIGCIIDIIKALMQGDTKNIAKVMMKYALAFGALYIFPWILDLIKSIF
;
A
#
# COMPACT_ATOMS: atom_id res chain seq x y z
N MET A 1 8.60 -47.47 -18.85
CA MET A 1 8.76 -47.98 -17.46
C MET A 1 8.38 -46.84 -16.51
N LYS A 2 7.20 -46.89 -15.86
CA LYS A 2 6.78 -45.89 -14.87
C LYS A 2 7.15 -46.41 -13.48
N ILE A 3 8.12 -45.78 -12.83
CA ILE A 3 8.48 -46.08 -11.46
C ILE A 3 7.51 -45.31 -10.56
N SER A 4 6.45 -45.98 -10.13
CA SER A 4 5.49 -45.44 -9.17
C SER A 4 6.02 -45.73 -7.76
N VAL A 5 6.67 -44.75 -7.13
CA VAL A 5 7.12 -44.88 -5.74
C VAL A 5 5.90 -44.72 -4.83
N ILE A 6 5.36 -45.84 -4.35
CA ILE A 6 4.24 -45.85 -3.39
C ILE A 6 4.81 -45.52 -2.01
N TYR A 7 4.75 -44.25 -1.62
CA TYR A 7 5.10 -43.83 -0.27
C TYR A 7 3.94 -44.11 0.69
N SER A 8 4.25 -44.69 1.85
CA SER A 8 3.29 -44.88 2.95
C SER A 8 2.71 -43.54 3.40
N ASN A 9 1.40 -43.53 3.71
CA ASN A 9 0.65 -42.35 4.17
C ASN A 9 1.28 -41.73 5.45
N SER A 10 1.84 -42.56 6.34
CA SER A 10 2.54 -42.08 7.54
C SER A 10 3.82 -41.30 7.20
N THR A 11 4.59 -41.77 6.24
CA THR A 11 5.81 -41.10 5.78
C THR A 11 5.50 -39.75 5.14
N MET A 12 4.44 -39.67 4.33
CA MET A 12 3.99 -38.41 3.73
C MET A 12 3.49 -37.41 4.78
N ALA A 13 2.78 -37.88 5.82
CA ALA A 13 2.35 -37.05 6.94
C ALA A 13 3.55 -36.47 7.72
N ASP A 14 4.58 -37.29 7.97
CA ASP A 14 5.79 -36.86 8.67
C ASP A 14 6.65 -35.87 7.85
N PHE A 15 6.70 -36.03 6.53
CA PHE A 15 7.35 -35.05 5.65
C PHE A 15 6.59 -33.72 5.64
N LYS A 16 5.26 -33.76 5.58
CA LYS A 16 4.42 -32.55 5.64
C LYS A 16 4.55 -31.83 6.98
N LYS A 17 4.65 -32.59 8.08
CA LYS A 17 4.87 -32.05 9.42
C LYS A 17 6.24 -31.38 9.55
N ARG A 18 7.32 -32.04 9.10
CA ARG A 18 8.68 -31.46 9.08
C ARG A 18 8.81 -30.22 8.19
N GLN A 19 8.13 -30.21 7.04
CA GLN A 19 8.03 -29.03 6.17
C GLN A 19 7.33 -27.88 6.90
N LYS A 20 6.20 -28.16 7.56
CA LYS A 20 5.44 -27.16 8.31
C LYS A 20 6.22 -26.61 9.50
N ASP A 21 6.93 -27.46 10.23
CA ASP A 21 7.74 -27.06 11.38
C ASP A 21 8.91 -26.18 10.96
N LYS A 22 9.65 -26.58 9.89
CA LYS A 22 10.70 -25.73 9.31
C LYS A 22 10.15 -24.40 8.80
N PHE A 23 8.98 -24.42 8.16
CA PHE A 23 8.36 -23.20 7.65
C PHE A 23 7.98 -22.24 8.78
N ASN A 24 7.38 -22.75 9.87
CA ASN A 24 7.04 -21.97 11.05
C ASN A 24 8.27 -21.35 11.72
N GLU A 25 9.36 -22.12 11.86
CA GLU A 25 10.61 -21.63 12.44
C GLU A 25 11.20 -20.45 11.64
N ASN A 26 11.17 -20.53 10.30
CA ASN A 26 11.62 -19.44 9.45
C ASN A 26 10.73 -18.19 9.58
N ILE A 27 9.41 -18.37 9.71
CA ILE A 27 8.48 -17.26 9.94
C ILE A 27 8.73 -16.60 11.29
N GLU A 28 8.99 -17.37 12.34
CA GLU A 28 9.30 -16.84 13.67
C GLU A 28 10.60 -16.03 13.66
N LEU A 29 11.63 -16.50 12.95
CA LEU A 29 12.88 -15.76 12.79
C LEU A 29 12.68 -14.42 12.06
N VAL A 30 11.89 -14.43 10.98
CA VAL A 30 11.54 -13.22 10.22
C VAL A 30 10.71 -12.27 11.08
N ALA A 31 9.71 -12.76 11.81
CA ALA A 31 8.87 -11.97 12.71
C ALA A 31 9.70 -11.35 13.86
N LYS A 32 10.64 -12.10 14.43
CA LYS A 32 11.56 -11.63 15.46
C LYS A 32 12.48 -10.53 14.92
N HIS A 33 12.99 -10.70 13.70
CA HIS A 33 13.83 -9.70 13.03
C HIS A 33 13.04 -8.41 12.73
N ILE A 34 11.80 -8.53 12.25
CA ILE A 34 10.90 -7.39 12.01
C ILE A 34 10.55 -6.68 13.32
N ASN A 35 10.26 -7.41 14.40
CA ASN A 35 9.88 -6.79 15.67
C ASN A 35 11.07 -6.15 16.40
N SER A 36 12.28 -6.64 16.20
CA SER A 36 13.50 -6.01 16.74
C SER A 36 13.83 -4.66 16.10
N ASN A 37 13.31 -4.39 14.89
CA ASN A 37 13.63 -3.19 14.14
C ASN A 37 12.41 -2.28 14.02
N THR A 38 12.46 -1.11 14.68
CA THR A 38 11.36 -0.14 14.75
C THR A 38 10.95 0.44 13.38
N GLU A 39 11.87 0.53 12.42
CA GLU A 39 11.58 0.95 11.04
C GLU A 39 10.79 -0.13 10.28
N LEU A 40 11.26 -1.38 10.34
CA LEU A 40 10.61 -2.50 9.67
C LEU A 40 9.25 -2.81 10.27
N LYS A 41 9.12 -2.72 11.60
CA LYS A 41 7.85 -2.90 12.31
C LYS A 41 6.78 -1.93 11.82
N LYS A 42 7.11 -0.65 11.63
CA LYS A 42 6.17 0.37 11.11
C LYS A 42 5.77 0.07 9.65
N LYS A 43 6.74 -0.28 8.80
CA LYS A 43 6.50 -0.62 7.40
C LYS A 43 5.62 -1.87 7.27
N VAL A 44 5.89 -2.91 8.05
CA VAL A 44 5.11 -4.15 8.06
C VAL A 44 3.72 -3.94 8.66
N ALA A 45 3.57 -3.12 9.69
CA ALA A 45 2.25 -2.75 10.22
C ALA A 45 1.41 -1.96 9.20
N PHE A 46 2.04 -1.03 8.47
CA PHE A 46 1.36 -0.24 7.43
C PHE A 46 0.98 -1.10 6.21
N VAL A 47 1.91 -1.90 5.70
CA VAL A 47 1.68 -2.80 4.55
C VAL A 47 0.71 -3.92 4.94
N GLY A 48 0.88 -4.53 6.11
CA GLY A 48 0.00 -5.59 6.61
C GLY A 48 -1.41 -5.08 6.91
N GLY A 49 -1.54 -3.92 7.55
CA GLY A 49 -2.83 -3.30 7.83
C GLY A 49 -3.58 -2.91 6.55
N SER A 50 -2.88 -2.35 5.56
CA SER A 50 -3.49 -2.04 4.25
C SER A 50 -3.90 -3.31 3.48
N LEU A 51 -3.11 -4.38 3.54
CA LEU A 51 -3.46 -5.66 2.92
C LEU A 51 -4.69 -6.31 3.58
N LEU A 52 -4.77 -6.28 4.91
CA LEU A 52 -5.90 -6.85 5.66
C LEU A 52 -7.18 -6.07 5.41
N TYR A 53 -7.09 -4.73 5.39
CA TYR A 53 -8.22 -3.86 5.04
C TYR A 53 -8.70 -4.10 3.60
N MET A 54 -7.77 -4.29 2.66
CA MET A 54 -8.12 -4.69 1.29
C MET A 54 -8.77 -6.07 1.22
N ASN A 55 -8.27 -7.05 1.97
CA ASN A 55 -8.82 -8.41 1.92
C ASN A 55 -10.28 -8.45 2.39
N ASP A 56 -10.62 -7.71 3.44
CA ASP A 56 -11.99 -7.61 3.95
C ASP A 56 -12.96 -7.04 2.90
N ILE A 57 -12.51 -6.01 2.16
CA ILE A 57 -13.30 -5.37 1.11
C ILE A 57 -13.41 -6.27 -0.14
N VAL A 58 -12.32 -6.95 -0.51
CA VAL A 58 -12.23 -7.78 -1.73
C VAL A 58 -12.94 -9.12 -1.59
N ASN A 59 -13.11 -9.66 -0.37
CA ASN A 59 -13.85 -10.90 -0.16
C ASN A 59 -15.38 -10.72 -0.19
N ALA A 60 -15.88 -9.48 -0.14
CA ALA A 60 -17.31 -9.18 -0.04
C ALA A 60 -18.05 -8.90 -1.37
N ALA A 61 -17.38 -8.81 -2.54
CA ALA A 61 -17.98 -8.37 -3.81
C ALA A 61 -17.73 -9.33 -5.01
N ASP A 62 -18.47 -9.21 -6.12
CA ASP A 62 -18.32 -9.98 -7.39
C ASP A 62 -16.98 -9.69 -8.13
N PRO A 63 -16.41 -10.60 -8.95
CA PRO A 63 -15.04 -10.52 -9.52
C PRO A 63 -14.69 -9.21 -10.23
N MET A 64 -15.65 -8.58 -10.91
CA MET A 64 -15.46 -7.29 -11.59
C MET A 64 -15.56 -6.11 -10.62
N GLY A 65 -16.50 -6.17 -9.66
CA GLY A 65 -16.64 -5.17 -8.61
C GLY A 65 -15.47 -5.15 -7.62
N LYS A 66 -14.78 -6.29 -7.43
CA LYS A 66 -13.57 -6.39 -6.58
C LYS A 66 -12.44 -5.47 -7.03
N ILE A 67 -12.24 -5.33 -8.34
CA ILE A 67 -11.13 -4.55 -8.89
C ILE A 67 -11.43 -3.05 -8.77
N ASP A 68 -12.65 -2.63 -9.12
CA ASP A 68 -13.05 -1.22 -9.00
C ASP A 68 -13.15 -0.80 -7.51
N ALA A 69 -13.63 -1.68 -6.62
CA ALA A 69 -13.65 -1.43 -5.18
C ALA A 69 -12.23 -1.28 -4.59
N ALA A 70 -11.32 -2.21 -4.91
CA ALA A 70 -9.93 -2.12 -4.49
C ALA A 70 -9.23 -0.88 -5.05
N GLY A 71 -9.50 -0.54 -6.32
CA GLY A 71 -9.01 0.67 -6.97
C GLY A 71 -9.45 1.94 -6.23
N ASN A 72 -10.73 2.05 -5.91
CA ASN A 72 -11.26 3.20 -5.16
C ASN A 72 -10.68 3.29 -3.74
N THR A 73 -10.46 2.16 -3.05
CA THR A 73 -9.81 2.16 -1.74
C THR A 73 -8.36 2.64 -1.82
N ILE A 74 -7.59 2.16 -2.79
CA ILE A 74 -6.21 2.64 -3.02
C ILE A 74 -6.21 4.13 -3.32
N LEU A 75 -7.12 4.57 -4.19
CA LEU A 75 -7.26 5.97 -4.56
C LEU A 75 -7.54 6.85 -3.33
N GLY A 76 -8.41 6.39 -2.43
CA GLY A 76 -8.68 7.04 -1.15
C GLY A 76 -7.45 7.17 -0.26
N ILE A 77 -6.67 6.09 -0.14
CA ILE A 77 -5.41 6.08 0.64
C ILE A 77 -4.40 7.06 0.03
N VAL A 78 -4.19 7.00 -1.29
CA VAL A 78 -3.24 7.88 -2.00
C VAL A 78 -3.67 9.34 -1.91
N ARG A 79 -4.97 9.65 -2.01
CA ARG A 79 -5.49 11.01 -1.82
C ARG A 79 -5.26 11.53 -0.41
N ASN A 80 -5.46 10.70 0.61
CA ASN A 80 -5.22 11.08 2.00
C ASN A 80 -3.71 11.33 2.26
N ILE A 81 -2.84 10.45 1.79
CA ILE A 81 -1.38 10.64 1.87
C ILE A 81 -0.97 11.90 1.11
N GLY A 82 -1.48 12.08 -0.12
CA GLY A 82 -1.20 13.23 -0.97
C GLY A 82 -1.64 14.55 -0.35
N TYR A 83 -2.79 14.58 0.34
CA TYR A 83 -3.28 15.73 1.10
C TYR A 83 -2.27 16.18 2.16
N TRP A 84 -1.85 15.25 3.03
CA TRP A 84 -0.88 15.53 4.08
C TRP A 84 0.49 15.91 3.52
N CYS A 85 0.96 15.24 2.46
CA CYS A 85 2.21 15.59 1.79
C CYS A 85 2.17 17.00 1.19
N CYS A 86 1.06 17.40 0.55
CA CYS A 86 0.91 18.75 0.00
C CYS A 86 0.89 19.82 1.09
N ILE A 87 0.21 19.58 2.21
CA ILE A 87 0.19 20.51 3.34
C ILE A 87 1.59 20.68 3.93
N ILE A 88 2.25 19.57 4.26
CA ILE A 88 3.59 19.61 4.85
C ILE A 88 4.59 20.27 3.90
N GLY A 89 4.56 19.91 2.62
CA GLY A 89 5.40 20.54 1.59
C GLY A 89 5.14 22.03 1.42
N CYS A 90 3.88 22.45 1.43
CA CYS A 90 3.49 23.86 1.35
C CYS A 90 4.01 24.65 2.55
N ILE A 91 3.84 24.14 3.78
CA ILE A 91 4.34 24.79 4.99
C ILE A 91 5.86 24.95 4.94
N ILE A 92 6.59 23.91 4.54
CA ILE A 92 8.05 23.95 4.42
C ILE A 92 8.51 25.00 3.41
N ASP A 93 7.89 25.05 2.23
CA ASP A 93 8.26 26.02 1.18
C ASP A 93 7.87 27.45 1.60
N ILE A 94 6.77 27.65 2.33
CA ILE A 94 6.39 28.96 2.89
C ILE A 94 7.43 29.42 3.92
N ILE A 95 7.83 28.55 4.85
CA ILE A 95 8.88 28.87 5.84
C ILE A 95 10.19 29.24 5.14
N LYS A 96 10.59 28.50 4.11
CA LYS A 96 11.78 28.82 3.31
C LYS A 96 11.67 30.17 2.62
N ALA A 97 10.53 30.48 2.01
CA ALA A 97 10.28 31.78 1.37
C ALA A 97 10.33 32.93 2.38
N LEU A 98 9.79 32.72 3.59
CA LEU A 98 9.87 33.69 4.68
C LEU A 98 11.32 33.91 5.18
N MET A 99 12.11 32.84 5.31
CA MET A 99 13.53 32.94 5.67
C MET A 99 14.36 33.69 4.62
N GLN A 100 13.94 33.65 3.35
CA GLN A 100 14.56 34.39 2.25
C GLN A 100 14.05 35.83 2.11
N GLY A 101 13.08 36.24 2.94
CA GLY A 101 12.46 37.56 2.89
C GLY A 101 11.54 37.78 1.69
N ASP A 102 11.22 36.73 0.92
CA ASP A 102 10.51 36.83 -0.34
C ASP A 102 9.02 36.48 -0.18
N THR A 103 8.28 37.42 0.39
CA THR A 103 6.85 37.28 0.70
C THR A 103 5.95 37.30 -0.54
N LYS A 104 6.43 37.82 -1.68
CA LYS A 104 5.65 37.89 -2.93
C LYS A 104 5.45 36.52 -3.57
N ASN A 105 6.39 35.60 -3.37
CA ASN A 105 6.35 34.27 -3.97
C ASN A 105 5.51 33.24 -3.20
N ILE A 106 5.03 33.58 -1.99
CA ILE A 106 4.20 32.70 -1.16
C ILE A 106 2.91 32.29 -1.89
N ALA A 107 2.25 33.23 -2.58
CA ALA A 107 1.04 32.92 -3.35
C ALA A 107 1.31 31.92 -4.49
N LYS A 108 2.48 32.01 -5.14
CA LYS A 108 2.91 31.09 -6.20
C LYS A 108 3.17 29.69 -5.64
N VAL A 109 3.77 29.60 -4.45
CA VAL A 109 3.97 28.34 -3.72
C VAL A 109 2.63 27.70 -3.39
N MET A 110 1.68 28.46 -2.83
CA MET A 110 0.34 27.96 -2.54
C MET A 110 -0.36 27.43 -3.78
N MET A 111 -0.28 28.16 -4.91
CA MET A 111 -0.90 27.74 -6.16
C MET A 111 -0.26 26.47 -6.74
N LYS A 112 1.06 26.28 -6.61
CA LYS A 112 1.77 25.05 -6.99
C LYS A 112 1.18 23.83 -6.27
N TYR A 113 1.03 23.92 -4.95
CA TYR A 113 0.51 22.81 -4.15
C TYR A 113 -1.00 22.62 -4.33
N ALA A 114 -1.77 23.68 -4.56
CA ALA A 114 -3.19 23.58 -4.89
C ALA A 114 -3.42 22.87 -6.22
N LEU A 115 -2.62 23.18 -7.26
CA LEU A 115 -2.68 22.49 -8.55
C LEU A 115 -2.23 21.03 -8.45
N ALA A 116 -1.17 20.74 -7.69
CA ALA A 116 -0.72 19.37 -7.45
C ALA A 116 -1.79 18.53 -6.74
N PHE A 117 -2.45 19.11 -5.72
CA PHE A 117 -3.55 18.46 -5.04
C PHE A 117 -4.78 18.29 -5.94
N GLY A 118 -5.14 19.33 -6.71
CA GLY A 118 -6.23 19.27 -7.69
C GLY A 118 -6.01 18.17 -8.73
N ALA A 119 -4.78 18.00 -9.21
CA ALA A 119 -4.43 16.94 -10.15
C ALA A 119 -4.67 15.53 -9.57
N LEU A 120 -4.41 15.30 -8.28
CA LEU A 120 -4.70 14.01 -7.63
C LEU A 120 -6.20 13.65 -7.58
N TYR A 121 -7.09 14.64 -7.73
CA TYR A 121 -8.54 14.43 -7.76
C TYR A 121 -9.11 14.44 -9.18
N ILE A 122 -8.62 15.35 -10.02
CA ILE A 122 -9.09 15.53 -11.40
C ILE A 122 -8.57 14.41 -12.30
N PHE A 123 -7.33 13.97 -12.12
CA PHE A 123 -6.70 12.98 -13.00
C PHE A 123 -7.41 11.62 -12.98
N PRO A 124 -7.77 11.04 -11.81
CA PRO A 124 -8.56 9.81 -11.77
C PRO A 124 -9.92 9.97 -12.45
N TRP A 125 -10.57 11.13 -12.26
CA TRP A 125 -11.86 11.42 -12.88
C TRP A 125 -11.78 11.49 -14.41
N ILE A 126 -10.70 12.06 -14.96
CA ILE A 126 -10.44 12.08 -16.40
C ILE A 126 -10.23 10.66 -16.94
N LEU A 127 -9.47 9.82 -16.22
CA LEU A 127 -9.24 8.43 -16.62
C LEU A 127 -10.54 7.62 -16.60
N ASP A 128 -11.38 7.81 -15.58
CA ASP A 128 -12.70 7.19 -15.51
C ASP A 128 -13.62 7.66 -16.64
N LEU A 129 -13.56 8.95 -17.00
CA LEU A 129 -14.31 9.48 -18.14
C LEU A 129 -13.87 8.84 -19.46
N ILE A 130 -12.56 8.68 -19.68
CA ILE A 130 -12.02 7.99 -20.87
C ILE A 130 -12.48 6.53 -20.89
N LYS A 131 -12.38 5.82 -19.75
CA LYS A 131 -12.85 4.43 -19.60
C LYS A 131 -14.36 4.30 -19.81
N SER A 132 -15.14 5.35 -19.56
CA SER A 132 -16.59 5.36 -19.80
C SER A 132 -16.95 5.60 -21.27
N ILE A 133 -16.06 6.22 -22.04
CA ILE A 133 -16.29 6.57 -23.45
C ILE A 133 -15.83 5.43 -24.39
N PHE A 134 -14.77 4.71 -24.03
CA PHE A 134 -14.18 3.61 -24.81
C PHE A 134 -14.53 2.25 -24.22
#